data_AF-A0A0C2IHP1-F1
#
_entry.id   AF-A0A0C2IHP1-F1
#
_cell.length_a   1.000
_cell.length_b   1.000
_cell.length_c   1.000
_cell.angle_alpha   90.00
_cell.angle_beta   90.00
_cell.angle_gamma   90.00
#
_symmetry.space_group_name_H-M   'P 1'
#
loop_
_entity.id
_entity.type
_entity.pdbx_description
1 polymer ?
#
loop_
_entity_poly.entity_id
_entity_poly.type
_entity_poly.pdbx_seq_one_letter_code
_entity_poly.pdbx_strand_id
1 'polypeptide(L)'
;MPNNKLSDLDRKRVIEAYQKGQKISEISIVLGVAMSSINSVIKIFNESGRIDSNKRGYIKPEKLNEDENEMIKSWVDDNSGIRPRTIVTQVQEDMDISVGKSTVDRILQRFHKFMETRVHNSRETK
;
A
#
# COMPACT_ATOMS: atom_id res chain seq x y z
N MET A 1 20.35 4.01 18.10
CA MET A 1 19.13 3.91 18.92
C MET A 1 18.01 3.36 18.05
N PRO A 2 17.34 2.25 18.42
CA PRO A 2 16.19 1.78 17.67
C PRO A 2 15.11 2.87 17.66
N ASN A 3 14.65 3.23 16.47
CA ASN A 3 13.60 4.23 16.25
C ASN A 3 12.24 3.60 16.60
N ASN A 4 11.99 3.39 17.89
CA ASN A 4 10.76 2.79 18.36
C ASN A 4 9.65 3.84 18.27
N LYS A 5 8.80 3.71 17.24
CA LYS A 5 7.67 4.62 17.05
C LYS A 5 6.70 4.47 18.21
N LEU A 6 6.11 5.59 18.61
CA LEU A 6 5.01 5.62 19.56
C LEU A 6 3.81 4.85 18.98
N SER A 7 3.31 3.86 19.71
CA SER A 7 2.13 3.11 19.30
C SER A 7 0.87 3.98 19.32
N ASP A 8 -0.16 3.62 18.56
CA ASP A 8 -1.44 4.38 18.58
C ASP A 8 -2.09 4.33 19.99
N LEU A 9 -1.87 3.26 20.75
CA LEU A 9 -2.29 3.16 22.15
C LEU A 9 -1.58 4.22 23.02
N ASP A 10 -0.28 4.39 22.86
CA ASP A 10 0.46 5.40 23.62
C ASP A 10 0.12 6.81 23.17
N ARG A 11 -0.15 7.02 21.88
CA ARG A 11 -0.67 8.31 21.36
C ARG A 11 -2.01 8.66 22.01
N LYS A 12 -2.91 7.68 22.17
CA LYS A 12 -4.18 7.87 22.87
C LYS A 12 -3.97 8.26 24.34
N ARG A 13 -3.09 7.55 25.05
CA ARG A 13 -2.73 7.88 26.45
C ARG A 13 -2.17 9.29 26.60
N VAL A 14 -1.32 9.74 25.66
CA VAL A 14 -0.79 11.11 25.62
C VAL A 14 -1.92 12.13 25.49
N ILE A 15 -2.87 11.92 24.56
CA ILE A 15 -3.97 12.84 24.33
C ILE A 15 -4.94 12.89 25.52
N GLU A 16 -5.28 11.74 26.10
CA GLU A 16 -6.13 11.69 27.30
C GLU A 16 -5.52 12.45 28.48
N ALA A 17 -4.21 12.29 28.71
CA ALA A 17 -3.47 13.00 29.74
C ALA A 17 -3.42 14.51 29.48
N TYR A 18 -3.16 14.90 28.23
CA TYR A 18 -3.16 16.30 27.80
C TYR A 18 -4.54 16.96 27.99
N GLN A 19 -5.62 16.29 27.62
CA GLN A 19 -6.99 16.77 27.81
C GLN A 19 -7.38 16.90 29.28
N LYS A 20 -6.80 16.09 30.17
CA LYS A 20 -6.93 16.22 31.63
C LYS A 20 -6.11 17.38 32.22
N GLY A 21 -5.36 18.12 31.39
CA GLY A 21 -4.56 19.27 31.80
C GLY A 21 -3.19 18.91 32.39
N GLN A 22 -2.72 17.67 32.22
CA GLN A 22 -1.38 17.27 32.69
C GLN A 22 -0.28 17.98 31.90
N LYS A 23 0.84 18.30 32.56
CA LYS A 23 1.97 18.94 31.90
C LYS A 23 2.72 17.94 31.02
N ILE A 24 3.24 18.39 29.88
CA ILE A 24 4.02 17.56 28.94
C ILE A 24 5.20 16.84 29.62
N SER A 25 5.85 17.49 30.60
CA SER A 25 6.94 16.90 31.39
C SER A 25 6.46 15.72 32.25
N GLU A 26 5.29 15.83 32.85
CA GLU A 26 4.68 14.75 33.67
C GLU A 26 4.29 13.57 32.79
N ILE A 27 3.67 13.85 31.64
CA ILE A 27 3.29 12.84 30.63
C ILE A 27 4.54 12.09 30.13
N SER A 28 5.63 12.82 29.88
CA SER A 28 6.91 12.26 29.43
C SER A 28 7.49 11.28 30.44
N ILE A 29 7.48 11.64 31.74
CA ILE A 29 7.98 10.79 32.82
C ILE A 29 7.10 9.54 32.98
N VAL A 30 5.77 9.71 33.02
CA VAL A 30 4.83 8.61 33.26
C VAL A 30 4.83 7.60 32.11
N LEU A 31 4.89 8.06 30.86
CA LEU A 31 4.84 7.18 29.69
C LEU A 31 6.23 6.75 29.19
N GLY A 32 7.32 7.33 29.71
CA GLY A 32 8.68 7.06 29.23
C GLY A 32 8.90 7.53 27.78
N VAL A 33 8.15 8.54 27.33
CA VAL A 33 8.16 9.03 25.95
C VAL A 33 8.86 10.38 25.89
N ALA A 34 9.72 10.60 24.88
CA ALA A 34 10.38 11.89 24.70
C ALA A 34 9.37 13.05 24.52
N MET A 35 9.60 14.17 25.20
CA MET A 35 8.75 15.36 25.12
C MET A 35 8.54 15.86 23.68
N SER A 36 9.55 15.74 22.81
CA SER A 36 9.45 16.09 21.38
C SER A 36 8.40 15.25 20.64
N SER A 37 8.27 13.97 21.00
CA SER A 37 7.26 13.07 20.44
C SER A 37 5.87 13.41 20.96
N ILE A 38 5.75 13.71 22.27
CA ILE A 38 4.50 14.18 22.87
C ILE A 38 4.01 15.47 22.21
N ASN A 39 4.90 16.46 22.04
CA ASN A 39 4.58 17.72 21.36
C ASN A 39 4.10 17.49 19.92
N SER A 40 4.74 16.57 19.20
CA SER A 40 4.33 16.23 17.83
C SER A 40 2.94 15.58 17.79
N VAL A 41 2.61 14.72 18.76
CA VAL A 41 1.29 14.10 18.89
C VAL A 41 0.22 15.16 19.18
N ILE A 42 0.45 16.02 20.18
CA ILE A 42 -0.47 17.09 20.56
C ILE A 42 -0.69 18.07 19.41
N LYS A 43 0.37 18.44 18.68
CA LYS A 43 0.28 19.30 17.50
C LYS A 43 -0.66 18.70 16.44
N ILE A 44 -0.44 17.44 16.07
CA ILE A 44 -1.28 16.74 15.08
C ILE A 44 -2.73 16.67 15.55
N PHE A 45 -2.95 16.40 16.84
CA PHE A 45 -4.28 16.35 17.42
C PHE A 45 -4.99 17.72 17.36
N ASN A 46 -4.30 18.81 17.70
CA ASN A 46 -4.86 20.16 17.63
C ASN A 46 -5.16 20.60 16.18
N GLU A 47 -4.33 20.19 15.22
CA GLU A 47 -4.48 20.57 13.80
C GLU A 47 -5.55 19.74 13.07
N SER A 48 -5.69 18.46 13.41
CA SER A 48 -6.49 17.51 12.61
C SER A 48 -7.51 16.69 13.40
N GLY A 49 -7.52 16.78 14.73
CA GLY A 49 -8.32 15.93 15.63
C GLY A 49 -7.87 14.47 15.68
N ARG A 50 -6.84 14.09 14.91
CA ARG A 50 -6.42 12.71 14.73
C ARG A 50 -5.47 12.25 15.83
N ILE A 51 -5.73 11.06 16.36
CA ILE A 51 -4.88 10.40 17.36
C ILE A 51 -3.91 9.43 16.68
N ASP A 52 -4.37 8.65 15.72
CA ASP A 52 -3.59 7.59 15.08
C ASP A 52 -2.45 8.14 14.22
N SER A 53 -1.39 7.34 14.05
CA SER A 53 -0.30 7.64 13.13
C SER A 53 -0.72 7.51 11.66
N ASN A 54 -0.08 8.27 10.76
CA ASN A 54 -0.37 8.15 9.33
C ASN A 54 0.21 6.83 8.83
N LYS A 55 -0.58 6.09 8.06
CA LYS A 55 -0.06 4.96 7.29
C LYS A 55 1.09 5.50 6.43
N ARG A 56 2.26 4.89 6.58
CA ARG A 56 3.42 5.21 5.76
C ARG A 56 3.31 4.49 4.43
N GLY A 57 3.81 5.15 3.39
CA GLY A 57 3.82 4.61 2.04
C GLY A 57 2.68 5.18 1.22
N TYR A 58 3.01 5.49 -0.02
CA TYR A 58 2.05 5.77 -1.06
C TYR A 58 1.97 4.52 -1.92
N ILE A 59 0.79 3.90 -1.98
CA ILE A 59 0.55 2.88 -3.01
C ILE A 59 0.40 3.66 -4.30
N LYS A 60 1.43 3.60 -5.15
CA LYS A 60 1.36 4.19 -6.48
C LYS A 60 0.25 3.44 -7.24
N PRO A 61 -0.76 4.14 -7.78
CA PRO A 61 -1.76 3.50 -8.62
C PRO A 61 -1.05 2.82 -9.81
N GLU A 62 -1.47 1.60 -10.13
CA GLU A 62 -0.94 0.90 -11.28
C GLU A 62 -1.26 1.71 -12.55
N LYS A 63 -0.38 1.64 -13.55
CA LYS A 63 -0.57 2.34 -14.82
C LYS A 63 -1.73 1.79 -15.63
N LEU A 64 -2.05 0.51 -15.41
CA LEU A 64 -3.13 -0.19 -16.05
C LEU A 64 -4.13 -0.62 -14.98
N ASN A 65 -5.42 -0.44 -15.24
CA ASN A 65 -6.51 -0.90 -14.40
C ASN A 65 -6.82 -2.40 -14.64
N GLU A 66 -7.82 -2.94 -13.94
CA GLU A 66 -8.16 -4.36 -14.06
C GLU A 66 -8.71 -4.72 -15.44
N ASP A 67 -9.57 -3.88 -16.02
CA ASP A 67 -10.18 -4.12 -17.33
C ASP A 67 -9.11 -4.16 -18.44
N GLU A 68 -8.13 -3.25 -18.38
CA GLU A 68 -6.99 -3.21 -19.30
C GLU A 68 -6.09 -4.44 -19.13
N ASN A 69 -5.91 -4.93 -17.90
CA ASN A 69 -5.20 -6.18 -17.64
C ASN A 69 -5.96 -7.37 -18.24
N GLU A 70 -7.29 -7.42 -18.11
CA GLU A 70 -8.13 -8.48 -18.69
C GLU A 70 -8.09 -8.48 -20.23
N MET A 71 -8.06 -7.32 -20.86
CA MET A 71 -7.88 -7.20 -22.32
C MET A 71 -6.50 -7.70 -22.76
N ILE A 72 -5.42 -7.35 -22.04
CA ILE A 72 -4.08 -7.89 -22.35
C ILE A 72 -4.08 -9.42 -22.22
N LYS A 73 -4.83 -9.96 -21.26
CA LYS A 73 -4.96 -11.39 -21.07
C LYS A 73 -5.67 -12.07 -22.24
N SER A 74 -6.80 -11.51 -22.70
CA SER A 74 -7.54 -12.12 -23.82
C SER A 74 -6.68 -12.19 -25.09
N TRP A 75 -5.86 -11.18 -25.37
CA TRP A 75 -4.94 -11.22 -26.52
C TRP A 75 -3.91 -12.37 -26.44
N VAL A 76 -3.47 -12.71 -25.23
CA VAL A 76 -2.52 -13.80 -25.00
C VAL A 76 -3.22 -15.16 -25.04
N ASP A 77 -4.44 -15.24 -24.51
CA ASP A 77 -5.26 -16.45 -24.59
C ASP A 77 -5.64 -16.77 -26.06
N ASP A 78 -5.94 -15.75 -26.87
CA ASP A 78 -6.26 -15.88 -28.29
C ASP A 78 -5.02 -16.20 -29.17
N ASN A 79 -3.84 -15.72 -28.76
CA ASN A 79 -2.58 -15.97 -29.45
C ASN A 79 -1.40 -16.13 -28.47
N SER A 80 -1.21 -17.34 -27.95
CA SER A 80 -0.14 -17.67 -26.99
C SER A 80 1.29 -17.43 -27.49
N GLY A 81 1.50 -17.23 -28.80
CA GLY A 81 2.79 -16.90 -29.40
C GLY A 81 3.09 -15.40 -29.53
N ILE A 82 2.17 -14.53 -29.08
CA ILE A 82 2.32 -13.09 -29.19
C ILE A 82 3.57 -12.60 -28.45
N ARG A 83 4.37 -11.78 -29.12
CA ARG A 83 5.59 -11.22 -28.53
C ARG A 83 5.23 -10.08 -27.57
N PRO A 84 5.89 -9.93 -26.42
CA PRO A 84 5.60 -8.83 -25.49
C PRO A 84 5.70 -7.43 -26.10
N ARG A 85 6.56 -7.23 -27.12
CA ARG A 85 6.65 -5.96 -27.86
C ARG A 85 5.38 -5.66 -28.66
N THR A 86 4.75 -6.69 -29.23
CA THR A 86 3.50 -6.54 -29.98
C THR A 86 2.37 -6.14 -29.03
N ILE A 87 2.32 -6.72 -27.83
CA ILE A 87 1.37 -6.31 -26.79
C ILE A 87 1.59 -4.84 -26.41
N VAL A 88 2.84 -4.38 -26.24
CA VAL A 88 3.11 -2.96 -25.94
C VAL A 88 2.56 -2.03 -27.02
N THR A 89 2.77 -2.36 -28.30
CA THR A 89 2.20 -1.59 -29.41
C THR A 89 0.67 -1.58 -29.34
N GLN A 90 0.06 -2.73 -29.09
CA GLN A 90 -1.38 -2.86 -29.05
C GLN A 90 -2.02 -2.13 -27.86
N VAL A 91 -1.39 -2.12 -26.68
CA VAL A 91 -1.83 -1.29 -25.54
C VAL A 91 -1.79 0.20 -25.89
N GLN A 92 -0.77 0.64 -26.63
CA GLN A 92 -0.70 2.04 -27.05
C GLN A 92 -1.78 2.39 -28.10
N GLU A 93 -2.09 1.48 -29.02
CA GLU A 93 -3.07 1.70 -30.09
C GLU A 93 -4.51 1.60 -29.58
N ASP A 94 -4.84 0.58 -28.79
CA ASP A 94 -6.22 0.28 -28.37
C ASP A 94 -6.63 1.04 -27.09
N MET A 95 -5.68 1.44 -26.24
CA MET A 95 -5.96 2.05 -24.93
C MET A 95 -5.37 3.45 -24.77
N ASP A 96 -4.55 3.93 -25.72
CA ASP A 96 -3.79 5.18 -25.63
C ASP A 96 -2.88 5.28 -24.38
N ILE A 97 -2.40 4.14 -23.88
CA ILE A 97 -1.54 4.07 -22.68
C ILE A 97 -0.13 3.61 -23.05
N SER A 98 0.86 4.46 -22.73
CA SER A 98 2.26 4.10 -22.93
C SER A 98 2.81 3.25 -21.78
N VAL A 99 3.05 1.97 -22.07
CA VAL A 99 3.64 0.99 -21.15
C VAL A 99 4.99 0.47 -21.65
N GLY A 100 5.87 0.13 -20.72
CA GLY A 100 7.12 -0.55 -21.05
C GLY A 100 6.93 -2.07 -21.16
N LYS A 101 7.84 -2.74 -21.87
CA LYS A 101 7.89 -4.22 -21.93
C LYS A 101 7.87 -4.86 -20.54
N SER A 102 8.58 -4.27 -19.58
CA SER A 102 8.61 -4.76 -18.19
C SER A 102 7.26 -4.69 -17.48
N THR A 103 6.40 -3.74 -17.83
CA THR A 103 5.02 -3.68 -17.31
C THR A 103 4.21 -4.85 -17.85
N VAL A 104 4.28 -5.09 -19.16
CA VAL A 104 3.63 -6.23 -19.81
C VAL A 104 4.14 -7.54 -19.23
N ASP A 105 5.45 -7.74 -19.15
CA ASP A 105 6.05 -8.97 -18.60
C ASP A 105 5.58 -9.23 -17.16
N ARG A 106 5.45 -8.18 -16.33
CA ARG A 106 4.95 -8.29 -14.95
C ARG A 106 3.47 -8.70 -14.89
N ILE A 107 2.64 -8.17 -15.79
CA ILE A 107 1.22 -8.53 -15.89
C ILE A 107 1.07 -10.00 -16.29
N LEU A 108 1.81 -10.44 -17.31
CA LEU A 108 1.80 -11.84 -17.76
C LEU A 108 2.27 -12.80 -16.66
N GLN A 109 3.32 -12.44 -15.92
CA GLN A 109 3.77 -13.23 -14.76
C GLN A 109 2.71 -13.28 -13.66
N ARG A 110 1.99 -12.18 -13.40
CA ARG A 110 0.89 -12.14 -12.42
C ARG A 110 -0.20 -13.14 -12.81
N PHE A 111 -0.57 -13.19 -14.09
CA PHE A 111 -1.56 -14.15 -14.59
C PHE A 111 -1.09 -15.60 -14.50
N HIS A 112 0.16 -15.89 -14.85
CA HIS A 112 0.71 -17.25 -14.72
C HIS A 112 0.63 -17.76 -13.27
N LYS A 113 1.08 -16.92 -12.33
CA LYS A 113 1.07 -17.24 -10.89
C LYS A 113 -0.35 -17.41 -10.34
N PHE A 114 -1.29 -16.64 -10.86
CA PHE A 114 -2.71 -16.75 -10.54
C PHE A 114 -3.31 -18.09 -10.99
N MET A 115 -2.93 -18.59 -12.16
CA MET A 115 -3.35 -19.91 -12.67
C MET A 115 -2.75 -21.06 -11.85
N GLU A 116 -1.47 -20.99 -11.50
CA GLU A 116 -0.80 -22.01 -10.66
C GLU A 116 -1.44 -22.13 -9.26
N THR A 117 -1.85 -21.00 -8.68
CA THR A 117 -2.50 -20.95 -7.36
C THR A 117 -3.90 -21.59 -7.38
N ARG A 118 -4.68 -21.36 -8.45
CA ARG A 118 -6.00 -21.99 -8.63
C ARG A 118 -5.90 -23.51 -8.81
N VAL A 119 -4.91 -23.98 -9.58
CA VAL A 119 -4.67 -25.42 -9.78
C VAL A 119 -4.26 -26.12 -8.49
N HIS A 120 -3.49 -25.46 -7.62
CA HIS A 120 -3.16 -26.00 -6.30
C HIS A 120 -4.38 -26.10 -5.38
N ASN A 121 -5.20 -25.04 -5.30
CA ASN A 121 -6.37 -25.03 -4.41
C ASN A 121 -7.48 -26.02 -4.81
N SER A 122 -7.53 -26.45 -6.07
CA SER A 122 -8.48 -27.48 -6.54
C SER A 122 -8.01 -28.93 -6.29
N ARG A 123 -6.77 -29.14 -5.84
CA ARG A 123 -6.23 -30.47 -5.52
C ARG A 123 -6.39 -30.85 -4.05
N GLU A 124 -6.75 -29.90 -3.19
CA GLU A 124 -6.96 -30.13 -1.75
C GLU A 124 -8.43 -30.44 -1.38
N THR A 125 -9.35 -30.46 -2.35
CA THR A 125 -10.79 -30.73 -2.12
C THR A 125 -11.26 -32.09 -2.67
N LYS A 126 -10.39 -33.10 -2.72
CA LYS A 126 -10.77 -34.49 -3.01
C LYS A 126 -10.28 -35.45 -1.94
#